data_AF-A0A916HS94-F1
#
_entry.id   AF-A0A916HS94-F1
#
_cell.length_a   1.000
_cell.length_b   1.000
_cell.length_c   1.000
_cell.angle_alpha   90.00
_cell.angle_beta   90.00
_cell.angle_gamma   90.00
#
_symmetry.space_group_name_H-M   'P 1'
#
loop_
_entity.id
_entity.type
_entity.pdbx_description
1 polymer ?
#
loop_
_entity_poly.entity_id
_entity_poly.type
_entity_poly.pdbx_seq_one_letter_code
_entity_poly.pdbx_strand_id
1 'polypeptide(L)' 'MVLVDSDVFSYFFKEDSRASLYNTDIAGKVVCLSFMSVAELKRWALSRAWGPKNNGHSPAPSGDTP' A
#
# COMPACT_ATOMS: atom_id res chain seq x y z
N MET A 1 -17.28 7.78 12.11
CA MET A 1 -16.26 6.92 11.47
C MET A 1 -16.90 6.28 10.26
N VAL A 2 -16.15 6.10 9.16
CA VAL A 2 -16.61 5.44 7.94
C VAL A 2 -15.58 4.40 7.52
N LEU A 3 -16.05 3.18 7.22
CA LEU A 3 -15.22 2.13 6.65
C LEU A 3 -15.30 2.25 5.12
N VAL A 4 -14.15 2.38 4.48
CA VAL A 4 -14.07 2.50 3.01
C VAL A 4 -13.42 1.26 2.41
N ASP A 5 -13.83 0.91 1.20
CA ASP A 5 -13.14 -0.11 0.43
C ASP A 5 -11.81 0.44 -0.15
N SER A 6 -10.95 -0.48 -0.57
CA SER A 6 -9.64 -0.19 -1.13
C SER A 6 -9.69 0.69 -2.38
N ASP A 7 -10.74 0.59 -3.20
CA ASP A 7 -10.91 1.37 -4.42
C ASP A 7 -11.23 2.84 -4.14
N VAL A 8 -12.20 3.13 -3.28
CA VAL A 8 -12.57 4.47 -2.84
C VAL A 8 -11.38 5.12 -2.16
N PHE A 9 -10.71 4.40 -1.24
CA PHE A 9 -9.48 4.89 -0.63
C PHE A 9 -8.42 5.24 -1.67
N SER A 10 -8.29 4.41 -2.73
CA SER A 10 -7.34 4.67 -3.81
C SER A 10 -7.64 5.93 -4.62
N TYR A 11 -8.92 6.33 -4.75
CA TYR A 11 -9.27 7.57 -5.44
C TYR A 11 -8.76 8.79 -4.67
N PHE A 12 -8.93 8.81 -3.35
CA PHE A 12 -8.37 9.89 -2.52
C PHE A 12 -6.85 9.87 -2.51
N PHE A 13 -6.23 8.70 -2.34
CA PHE A 13 -4.77 8.57 -2.28
C PHE A 13 -4.07 8.99 -3.59
N LYS A 14 -4.72 8.78 -4.74
CA LYS A 14 -4.17 9.10 -6.07
C LYS A 14 -4.62 10.46 -6.59
N GLU A 15 -5.37 11.24 -5.81
CA GLU A 15 -6.01 12.49 -6.25
C GLU A 15 -6.85 12.30 -7.53
N ASP A 16 -7.54 11.16 -7.64
CA ASP A 16 -8.40 10.84 -8.76
C ASP A 16 -9.66 11.71 -8.73
N SER A 17 -10.14 12.16 -9.89
CA SER A 17 -11.32 13.02 -9.99
C SER A 17 -12.59 12.38 -9.38
N ARG A 18 -12.67 11.05 -9.37
CA ARG A 18 -13.77 10.30 -8.73
C ARG A 18 -13.81 10.44 -7.22
N ALA A 19 -12.73 10.88 -6.56
CA ALA A 19 -12.74 11.16 -5.13
C ALA A 19 -13.82 12.19 -4.76
N SER A 20 -14.09 13.15 -5.65
CA SER A 20 -15.12 14.17 -5.46
C SER A 20 -16.53 13.61 -5.23
N LEU A 21 -16.83 12.42 -5.79
CA LEU A 21 -18.13 11.76 -5.63
C LEU A 21 -18.40 11.33 -4.19
N TYR A 22 -17.35 11.11 -3.40
CA TYR A 22 -17.43 10.60 -2.03
C TYR A 22 -17.13 11.65 -0.95
N ASN A 23 -16.91 12.91 -1.34
CA ASN A 23 -16.55 13.98 -0.41
C ASN A 23 -17.59 14.16 0.70
N THR A 24 -18.88 14.16 0.35
CA THR A 24 -19.97 14.30 1.33
C THR A 24 -20.02 13.12 2.30
N ASP A 25 -19.70 11.92 1.82
CA ASP A 25 -19.73 10.71 2.64
C ASP A 25 -18.57 10.64 3.64
N ILE A 26 -17.46 11.33 3.36
CA ILE A 26 -16.23 11.28 4.15
C ILE A 26 -16.01 12.54 4.99
N ALA A 27 -16.53 13.69 4.56
CA ALA A 27 -16.32 14.97 5.24
C ALA A 27 -16.69 14.90 6.74
N GLY A 28 -15.75 15.34 7.58
CA GLY A 28 -15.90 15.36 9.05
C GLY A 28 -15.89 13.99 9.72
N LYS A 29 -15.61 12.89 9.01
CA LYS A 29 -15.57 11.53 9.57
C LYS A 29 -14.13 11.00 9.59
N VAL A 30 -13.83 10.21 10.61
CA VAL A 30 -12.62 9.36 10.63
C VAL A 30 -12.77 8.27 9.57
N VAL A 31 -11.85 8.20 8.62
CA VAL A 31 -11.78 7.17 7.58
C VAL A 31 -11.01 5.97 8.10
N CYS A 32 -11.56 4.77 7.90
CA CYS A 32 -10.95 3.52 8.31
C CYS A 32 -10.92 2.52 7.16
N LEU A 33 -9.91 1.64 7.19
CA LEU A 33 -9.81 0.46 6.35
C LEU A 33 -10.05 -0.79 7.20
N SER A 34 -10.66 -1.81 6.59
CA SER A 34 -10.82 -3.10 7.26
C SER A 34 -9.48 -3.83 7.35
N PHE A 35 -9.33 -4.71 8.34
CA PHE A 35 -8.15 -5.57 8.40
C PHE A 35 -8.00 -6.43 7.13
N MET A 36 -9.12 -6.86 6.54
CA MET A 36 -9.13 -7.62 5.28
C MET A 36 -8.57 -6.80 4.10
N SER A 37 -9.00 -5.54 3.94
CA SER A 37 -8.50 -4.65 2.88
C SER A 37 -7.00 -4.39 3.03
N VAL A 38 -6.50 -4.27 4.27
CA VAL A 38 -5.06 -4.15 4.54
C VAL A 38 -4.31 -5.45 4.20
N ALA A 39 -4.88 -6.61 4.53
CA ALA A 39 -4.28 -7.91 4.23
C ALA A 39 -4.17 -8.15 2.72
N GLU A 40 -5.20 -7.79 1.95
CA GLU A 40 -5.19 -7.88 0.49
C GLU A 40 -4.12 -7.01 -0.15
N LEU A 41 -3.99 -5.76 0.32
CA LEU A 41 -2.94 -4.84 -0.15
C LEU A 41 -1.53 -5.41 0.10
N LYS A 42 -1.30 -5.97 1.29
CA LYS A 42 -0.03 -6.64 1.62
C LYS A 42 0.22 -7.86 0.72
N ARG A 43 -0.81 -8.67 0.45
CA ARG A 43 -0.70 -9.81 -0.46
C ARG A 43 -0.30 -9.38 -1.86
N TRP A 44 -0.88 -8.29 -2.38
CA TRP A 44 -0.50 -7.76 -3.69
C TRP A 44 0.93 -7.24 -3.73
N ALA A 45 1.39 -6.59 -2.66
CA ALA A 45 2.78 -6.14 -2.57
C ALA A 45 3.75 -7.32 -2.68
N LEU A 46 3.47 -8.42 -1.98
CA LEU A 46 4.28 -9.64 -2.06
C LEU A 46 4.18 -10.30 -3.44
N SER A 47 2.97 -10.48 -3.98
CA SER A 47 2.77 -11.19 -5.25
C SER A 47 3.32 -10.44 -6.47
N ARG A 48 3.44 -9.11 -6.37
CA ARG A 48 3.96 -8.25 -7.44
C ARG A 48 5.39 -7.77 -7.20
N ALA A 49 6.06 -8.29 -6.17
CA ALA A 49 7.39 -7.86 -5.73
C ALA A 49 7.49 -6.32 -5.62
N TRP A 50 6.45 -5.69 -5.04
CA TRP A 50 6.49 -4.27 -4.73
C TRP A 50 7.46 -4.03 -3.57
N GLY A 51 8.49 -3.23 -3.82
CA GLY A 51 9.56 -2.93 -2.87
C GLY A 51 10.88 -2.76 -3.60
N PRO A 52 11.95 -2.36 -2.90
CA PRO A 52 13.29 -2.35 -3.47
C PRO A 52 13.60 -3.73 -4.04
N LYS A 53 13.95 -3.80 -5.33
CA LYS A 53 14.58 -5.01 -5.85
C LYS A 53 15.85 -5.20 -5.04
N ASN A 54 15.90 -6.26 -4.25
CA ASN A 54 17.17 -6.77 -3.74
C ASN A 54 17.94 -7.28 -4.97
N ASN A 55 18.60 -6.37 -5.69
CA ASN A 55 19.64 -6.70 -6.64
C ASN A 55 20.72 -7.35 -5.76
N GLY A 56 20.83 -8.67 -5.79
CA GLY A 56 21.64 -9.47 -4.86
C GLY A 56 23.12 -9.14 -4.91
N HIS A 57 23.52 -7.99 -4.38
CA HIS A 57 24.89 -7.75 -3.97
C HIS A 57 25.04 -8.33 -2.57
N SER A 58 25.15 -9.65 -2.51
CA SER A 58 25.83 -10.28 -1.37
C SER A 58 27.23 -9.67 -1.32
N PRO A 59 27.67 -9.05 -0.21
CA PRO A 59 29.08 -8.73 -0.08
C PRO A 59 29.85 -10.05 -0.23
N ALA A 60 30.75 -10.10 -1.21
CA ALA A 60 31.62 -11.26 -1.39
C ALA A 60 32.32 -11.54 -0.05
N PRO A 61 32.39 -12.80 0.40
CA PRO A 61 33.15 -13.11 1.60
C PRO A 61 34.58 -12.65 1.36
N SER A 62 35.05 -11.70 2.18
CA SER A 62 36.45 -11.35 2.25
C SER A 62 37.21 -12.62 2.63
N GLY A 63 37.86 -13.24 1.64
CA GLY A 63 38.75 -14.35 1.87
C GLY A 63 39.93 -13.82 2.66
N ASP A 64 39.98 -14.15 3.94
CA ASP A 64 41.22 -14.16 4.71
C ASP A 64 42.10 -15.25 4.11
N THR A 65 43.05 -14.84 3.27
CA THR A 65 44.20 -15.67 2.91
C THR A 65 45.21 -15.66 4.06
N PRO A 66 45.85 -16.82 4.36
CA PRO A 66 46.77 -16.97 5.49
C PRO A 66 48.05 -16.15 5.36
#